data_AF-A0A9P8RFX4-F1
#
_entry.id   AF-A0A9P8RFX4-F1
#
_cell.length_a   1.000
_cell.length_b   1.000
_cell.length_c   1.000
_cell.angle_alpha   90.00
_cell.angle_beta   90.00
_cell.angle_gamma   90.00
#
_symmetry.space_group_name_H-M   'P 1'
#
loop_
_entity.id
_entity.type
_entity.pdbx_description
1 polymer ?
#
loop_
_entity_poly.entity_id
_entity_poly.type
_entity_poly.pdbx_seq_one_letter_code
_entity_poly.pdbx_strand_id
1 'polypeptide(L)'
;MDTQRIQKLWDIASEEWDELKKIEHIIRSQESVEDVLAVLRHAELDQDAEIVAFVTLRRLSTVNHNETKEQNRQDHELQRVQFWDSYWNGYTYLAMEDIEPNAMGRDFVGWTSMYDGSELNKVEMNEWLDETITAILDGGTGLHVLEIGTGSGMILFNLINDAHSYVGLEMSQTAVEFIDKTTRSRPSWVHRIHMYKATAADLGSLKLPTSPDVVVVNSVAQYFPSQEYLLQVVESVLQLGTVRTLFFGDIRSYALYKEFSVSKVLYSAGQKVNKRLLREKIAEIAQQELELLVDPAFFTCLPHRFPDLVDHVEIIPKRMRATNELSCYRYAAVLHLRCPNQTTHRQDIHNIRNDEWIDFSQQGLDHKDLLQRLETSPRVLAVSNITYSKTNFERNVVDSLEDYEQSTTLEGDNWLSSIRERAQNQPSLSALDLQEIAKQAGYRVEISWARQNSQRGGLDAIFHKYSVNRRGRVLFQFPSDHEGRESHSLTNQPLLQQVKHMVEEQLNETLESQLPAHAIPEKIIIVDKLPINDGRWDLKL
;
A
#
# COMPACT_ATOMS: atom_id res chain seq x y z
N MET A 1 17.94 -36.93 -47.61
CA MET A 1 17.84 -35.97 -46.49
C MET A 1 19.27 -35.60 -46.13
N ASP A 2 19.52 -34.31 -45.97
CA ASP A 2 20.86 -33.74 -46.11
C ASP A 2 21.62 -33.75 -44.79
N THR A 3 22.62 -34.63 -44.67
CA THR A 3 23.39 -34.86 -43.45
C THR A 3 24.15 -33.60 -43.02
N GLN A 4 24.58 -32.75 -43.96
CA GLN A 4 25.23 -31.47 -43.64
C GLN A 4 24.27 -30.48 -43.00
N ARG A 5 22.99 -30.50 -43.39
CA ARG A 5 21.96 -29.63 -42.81
C ARG A 5 21.56 -30.08 -41.40
N ILE A 6 21.58 -31.38 -41.13
CA ILE A 6 21.37 -31.92 -39.78
C ILE A 6 22.58 -31.62 -38.88
N GLN A 7 23.80 -31.81 -39.38
CA GLN A 7 25.02 -31.49 -38.64
C GLN A 7 25.06 -30.00 -38.27
N LYS A 8 24.81 -29.10 -39.23
CA LYS A 8 24.79 -27.65 -38.96
C LYS A 8 23.73 -27.24 -37.93
N LEU A 9 22.57 -27.89 -37.91
CA LEU A 9 21.54 -27.64 -36.89
C LEU A 9 21.95 -28.19 -35.51
N TRP A 10 22.71 -29.29 -35.47
CA TRP A 10 23.30 -29.83 -34.26
C TRP A 10 24.43 -28.97 -33.70
N ASP A 11 25.29 -28.44 -34.58
CA ASP A 11 26.41 -27.59 -34.19
C ASP A 11 25.89 -26.27 -33.58
N ILE A 12 24.90 -25.63 -34.22
CA ILE A 12 24.22 -24.43 -33.71
C ILE A 12 23.58 -24.70 -32.34
N ALA A 13 22.77 -25.77 -32.22
CA ALA A 13 22.13 -26.14 -30.96
C ALA A 13 23.13 -26.55 -29.86
N SER A 14 24.36 -26.94 -30.22
CA SER A 14 25.43 -27.25 -29.26
C SER A 14 26.15 -25.98 -28.80
N GLU A 15 26.40 -25.02 -29.69
CA GLU A 15 26.97 -23.71 -29.34
C GLU A 15 26.01 -22.94 -28.42
N GLU A 16 24.73 -22.85 -28.78
CA GLU A 16 23.68 -22.24 -27.94
C GLU A 16 23.61 -22.88 -26.53
N TRP A 17 23.77 -24.21 -26.43
CA TRP A 17 23.69 -24.92 -25.16
C TRP A 17 24.94 -24.76 -24.28
N ASP A 18 26.12 -24.62 -24.87
CA ASP A 18 27.35 -24.30 -24.13
C ASP A 18 27.38 -22.82 -23.70
N GLU A 19 26.77 -21.90 -24.45
CA GLU A 19 26.59 -20.50 -24.03
C GLU A 19 25.65 -20.38 -22.82
N LEU A 20 24.46 -21.00 -22.85
CA LEU A 20 23.53 -21.00 -21.71
C LEU A 20 24.18 -21.57 -20.44
N LYS A 21 24.95 -22.66 -20.56
CA LYS A 21 25.72 -23.22 -19.43
C LYS A 21 26.80 -22.29 -18.91
N LYS A 22 27.45 -21.51 -19.77
CA LYS A 22 28.47 -20.54 -19.36
C LYS A 22 27.84 -19.41 -18.54
N ILE A 23 26.66 -18.93 -18.96
CA ILE A 23 25.84 -17.98 -18.21
C ILE A 23 25.46 -18.57 -16.84
N GLU A 24 24.90 -19.78 -16.82
CA GLU A 24 24.57 -20.48 -15.57
C GLU A 24 25.78 -20.65 -14.65
N HIS A 25 26.96 -20.97 -15.19
CA HIS A 25 28.18 -21.12 -14.39
C HIS A 25 28.62 -19.80 -13.75
N ILE A 26 28.60 -18.69 -14.50
CA ILE A 26 28.97 -17.36 -13.99
C ILE A 26 27.99 -16.91 -12.90
N ILE A 27 26.68 -17.02 -13.15
CA ILE A 27 25.64 -16.63 -12.19
C ILE A 27 25.70 -17.49 -10.91
N ARG A 28 25.83 -18.82 -11.06
CA ARG A 28 25.92 -19.77 -9.94
C ARG A 28 27.19 -19.62 -9.10
N SER A 29 28.24 -18.99 -9.64
CA SER A 29 29.48 -18.72 -8.89
C SER A 29 29.32 -17.62 -7.83
N GLN A 30 28.27 -16.80 -7.92
CA GLN A 30 28.01 -15.74 -6.93
C GLN A 30 27.58 -16.32 -5.57
N GLU A 31 27.94 -15.64 -4.49
CA GLU A 31 27.62 -16.08 -3.14
C GLU A 31 26.12 -16.00 -2.81
N SER A 32 25.41 -15.07 -3.45
CA SER A 32 23.98 -14.83 -3.27
C SER A 32 23.05 -15.82 -3.99
N VAL A 33 23.55 -16.68 -4.89
CA VAL A 33 22.73 -17.52 -5.80
C VAL A 33 22.67 -19.00 -5.38
N GLU A 34 21.47 -19.56 -5.24
CA GLU A 34 21.24 -20.99 -4.92
C GLU A 34 21.28 -21.81 -6.20
N ASP A 35 20.29 -21.57 -7.07
CA ASP A 35 20.17 -22.14 -8.40
C ASP A 35 19.92 -21.07 -9.46
N VAL A 36 20.30 -21.41 -10.68
CA VAL A 36 20.04 -20.65 -11.90
C VAL A 36 19.69 -21.60 -13.03
N LEU A 37 18.79 -21.15 -13.91
CA LEU A 37 18.42 -21.76 -15.18
C LEU A 37 18.46 -20.68 -16.25
N ALA A 38 19.28 -20.83 -17.28
CA ALA A 38 19.27 -19.96 -18.45
C ALA A 38 18.50 -20.63 -19.60
N VAL A 39 17.60 -19.90 -20.25
CA VAL A 39 16.82 -20.40 -21.39
C VAL A 39 16.83 -19.41 -22.54
N LEU A 40 16.80 -19.96 -23.76
CA LEU A 40 16.52 -19.21 -24.97
C LEU A 40 14.99 -19.18 -25.18
N ARG A 41 14.41 -17.99 -25.26
CA ARG A 41 12.99 -17.78 -25.55
C ARG A 41 12.83 -17.20 -26.95
N HIS A 42 11.99 -17.84 -27.77
CA HIS A 42 11.56 -17.25 -29.03
C HIS A 42 10.22 -16.55 -28.81
N ALA A 43 10.17 -15.23 -29.02
CA ALA A 43 8.90 -14.52 -29.05
C ALA A 43 8.12 -14.89 -30.32
N GLU A 44 6.79 -14.97 -30.21
CA GLU A 44 5.95 -15.34 -31.35
C GLU A 44 5.89 -14.21 -32.40
N LEU A 45 6.34 -14.54 -33.62
CA LEU A 45 6.42 -13.73 -34.85
C LEU A 45 7.53 -12.65 -34.89
N ASP A 46 8.54 -12.92 -35.73
CA ASP A 46 9.52 -11.97 -36.29
C ASP A 46 10.39 -11.17 -35.30
N GLN A 47 10.65 -11.73 -34.11
CA GLN A 47 11.65 -11.23 -33.17
C GLN A 47 12.82 -12.22 -33.02
N ASP A 48 14.01 -11.68 -32.75
CA ASP A 48 15.20 -12.48 -32.44
C ASP A 48 15.01 -13.27 -31.13
N ALA A 49 15.85 -14.28 -30.92
CA ALA A 49 15.76 -15.15 -29.74
C ALA A 49 16.41 -14.49 -28.52
N GLU A 50 15.63 -14.26 -27.45
CA GLU A 50 16.09 -13.61 -26.22
C GLU A 50 16.60 -14.63 -25.21
N ILE A 51 17.71 -14.34 -24.50
CA ILE A 51 18.19 -15.17 -23.39
C ILE A 51 17.59 -14.64 -22.08
N VAL A 52 16.93 -15.51 -21.31
CA VAL A 52 16.36 -15.20 -20.00
C VAL A 52 16.98 -16.11 -18.94
N ALA A 53 17.48 -15.52 -17.85
CA ALA A 53 18.05 -16.26 -16.72
C ALA A 53 17.10 -16.21 -15.51
N PHE A 54 16.56 -17.36 -15.12
CA PHE A 54 15.80 -17.51 -13.87
C PHE A 54 16.76 -17.83 -12.74
N VAL A 55 16.72 -17.04 -11.66
CA VAL A 55 17.66 -17.14 -10.53
C VAL A 55 16.87 -17.34 -9.25
N THR A 56 17.28 -18.31 -8.43
CA THR A 56 16.87 -18.38 -7.02
C THR A 56 18.03 -17.87 -6.18
N LEU A 57 17.74 -16.95 -5.27
CA LEU A 57 18.75 -16.53 -4.29
C LEU A 57 18.93 -17.64 -3.25
N ARG A 58 20.15 -17.83 -2.75
CA ARG A 58 20.37 -18.56 -1.50
C ARG A 58 19.48 -17.90 -0.49
N ARG A 59 18.50 -18.65 0.02
CA ARG A 59 17.67 -18.13 1.11
C ARG A 59 18.60 -17.54 2.17
N LEU A 60 18.29 -16.34 2.64
CA LEU A 60 18.72 -15.90 3.96
C LEU A 60 18.09 -16.87 4.97
N SER A 61 18.78 -18.01 5.19
CA SER A 61 18.05 -19.27 5.38
C SER A 61 17.46 -19.40 6.77
N THR A 62 16.15 -19.55 6.80
CA THR A 62 15.31 -19.87 7.95
C THR A 62 15.47 -21.33 8.41
N VAL A 63 16.72 -21.75 8.67
CA VAL A 63 17.20 -22.88 9.51
C VAL A 63 18.65 -22.52 9.91
N ASN A 64 19.21 -22.68 11.11
CA ASN A 64 18.68 -23.01 12.45
C ASN A 64 19.26 -22.01 13.49
N HIS A 65 18.75 -22.02 14.72
CA HIS A 65 19.27 -21.41 15.96
C HIS A 65 19.44 -19.87 16.02
N ASN A 66 19.35 -19.36 17.27
CA ASN A 66 18.98 -17.99 17.61
C ASN A 66 20.18 -17.05 17.81
N GLU A 67 19.89 -15.75 18.02
CA GLU A 67 20.81 -14.61 18.20
C GLU A 67 21.32 -13.96 16.90
N THR A 68 22.13 -14.63 16.06
CA THR A 68 22.73 -13.97 14.86
C THR A 68 21.71 -13.49 13.82
N LYS A 69 20.51 -14.10 13.79
CA LYS A 69 19.48 -13.83 12.77
C LYS A 69 18.70 -12.55 13.00
N GLU A 70 18.41 -12.26 14.27
CA GLU A 70 17.71 -11.04 14.67
C GLU A 70 18.62 -9.82 14.43
N GLN A 71 19.91 -9.96 14.74
CA GLN A 71 20.93 -8.95 14.47
C GLN A 71 20.99 -8.60 12.98
N ASN A 72 21.22 -9.57 12.09
CA ASN A 72 21.27 -9.32 10.64
C ASN A 72 19.97 -8.71 10.08
N ARG A 73 18.81 -9.15 10.61
CA ARG A 73 17.52 -8.57 10.22
C ARG A 73 17.43 -7.10 10.61
N GLN A 74 17.74 -6.78 11.87
CA GLN A 74 17.74 -5.40 12.38
C GLN A 74 18.75 -4.52 11.65
N ASP A 75 19.92 -5.05 11.29
CA ASP A 75 20.94 -4.34 10.49
C ASP A 75 20.40 -3.98 9.09
N HIS A 76 19.72 -4.90 8.40
CA HIS A 76 19.08 -4.64 7.10
C HIS A 76 17.87 -3.69 7.20
N GLU A 77 17.05 -3.82 8.25
CA GLU A 77 15.94 -2.91 8.52
C GLU A 77 16.44 -1.49 8.79
N LEU A 78 17.54 -1.34 9.55
CA LEU A 78 18.22 -0.08 9.82
C LEU A 78 18.84 0.53 8.55
N GLN A 79 19.53 -0.27 7.73
CA GLN A 79 20.07 0.17 6.42
C GLN A 79 18.97 0.75 5.53
N ARG A 80 17.78 0.14 5.51
CA ARG A 80 16.65 0.64 4.71
C ARG A 80 16.03 1.92 5.28
N VAL A 81 15.97 2.08 6.60
CA VAL A 81 15.58 3.37 7.22
C VAL A 81 16.60 4.47 6.87
N GLN A 82 17.90 4.16 6.89
CA GLN A 82 18.98 5.09 6.50
C GLN A 82 18.97 5.43 5.00
N PHE A 83 18.58 4.50 4.13
CA PHE A 83 18.38 4.76 2.70
C PHE A 83 17.29 5.82 2.49
N TRP A 84 16.14 5.69 3.16
CA TRP A 84 15.07 6.68 3.08
C TRP A 84 15.46 8.03 3.69
N ASP A 85 16.14 8.06 4.84
CA ASP A 85 16.69 9.32 5.40
C ASP A 85 17.62 10.02 4.40
N SER A 86 18.51 9.26 3.74
CA SER A 86 19.41 9.80 2.72
C SER A 86 18.66 10.34 1.50
N TYR A 87 17.61 9.64 1.04
CA TYR A 87 16.76 10.07 -0.07
C TYR A 87 16.01 11.38 0.27
N TRP A 88 15.30 11.43 1.39
CA TRP A 88 14.50 12.60 1.77
C TRP A 88 15.36 13.84 2.04
N ASN A 89 16.52 13.67 2.72
CA ASN A 89 17.47 14.76 2.91
C ASN A 89 18.15 15.20 1.60
N GLY A 90 18.38 14.29 0.65
CA GLY A 90 19.06 14.59 -0.62
C GLY A 90 18.20 15.29 -1.66
N TYR A 91 16.88 15.05 -1.67
CA TYR A 91 15.99 15.53 -2.73
C TYR A 91 14.89 16.49 -2.26
N THR A 92 14.29 16.27 -1.09
CA THR A 92 13.06 16.97 -0.68
C THR A 92 13.32 18.01 0.39
N TYR A 93 14.08 17.68 1.42
CA TYR A 93 14.27 18.57 2.57
C TYR A 93 15.27 19.71 2.33
N LEU A 94 16.06 19.67 1.24
CA LEU A 94 16.83 20.83 0.77
C LEU A 94 15.93 22.00 0.37
N ALA A 95 14.75 21.73 -0.22
CA ALA A 95 13.82 22.77 -0.66
C ALA A 95 12.99 23.38 0.48
N MET A 96 13.15 22.91 1.73
CA MET A 96 12.42 23.44 2.89
C MET A 96 12.82 24.87 3.26
N GLU A 97 14.05 25.28 2.98
CA GLU A 97 14.51 26.64 3.28
C GLU A 97 13.77 27.72 2.47
N ASP A 98 13.24 27.33 1.29
CA ASP A 98 12.48 28.20 0.38
C ASP A 98 10.95 28.17 0.63
N ILE A 99 10.47 27.48 1.67
CA ILE A 99 9.03 27.44 1.98
C ILE A 99 8.55 28.78 2.53
N GLU A 100 7.72 29.46 1.73
CA GLU A 100 7.09 30.73 2.12
C GLU A 100 6.20 30.58 3.38
N PRO A 101 6.23 31.54 4.33
CA PRO A 101 5.52 31.42 5.62
C PRO A 101 4.00 31.27 5.52
N ASN A 102 3.39 31.59 4.38
CA ASN A 102 1.96 31.44 4.09
C ASN A 102 1.61 30.08 3.46
N ALA A 103 2.58 29.36 2.90
CA ALA A 103 2.42 28.02 2.35
C ALA A 103 2.69 26.92 3.39
N MET A 104 3.42 27.23 4.46
CA MET A 104 3.73 26.36 5.61
C MET A 104 2.61 25.38 6.00
N GLY A 105 2.88 24.08 5.86
CA GLY A 105 1.94 22.99 6.18
C GLY A 105 0.92 22.70 5.08
N ARG A 106 0.97 23.43 3.96
CA ARG A 106 0.23 23.26 2.70
C ARG A 106 1.13 23.57 1.50
N ASP A 107 2.43 23.39 1.69
CA ASP A 107 3.50 23.58 0.71
C ASP A 107 3.51 22.43 -0.31
N PHE A 108 3.18 21.22 0.16
CA PHE A 108 3.15 19.96 -0.58
C PHE A 108 4.48 19.63 -1.27
N VAL A 109 5.60 20.07 -0.71
CA VAL A 109 6.95 19.76 -1.23
C VAL A 109 7.17 18.24 -1.14
N GLY A 110 7.66 17.64 -2.23
CA GLY A 110 7.87 16.20 -2.36
C GLY A 110 6.65 15.38 -2.80
N TRP A 111 5.47 15.98 -2.97
CA TRP A 111 4.27 15.28 -3.42
C TRP A 111 4.17 15.20 -4.95
N THR A 112 4.57 14.05 -5.49
CA THR A 112 4.54 13.77 -6.93
C THR A 112 3.58 12.62 -7.27
N SER A 113 3.13 12.63 -8.53
CA SER A 113 2.26 11.63 -9.13
C SER A 113 2.99 10.29 -9.26
N MET A 114 2.40 9.23 -8.72
CA MET A 114 2.90 7.86 -8.85
C MET A 114 2.78 7.32 -10.28
N TYR A 115 2.08 8.04 -11.17
CA TYR A 115 1.90 7.68 -12.58
C TYR A 115 3.04 8.18 -13.48
N ASP A 116 3.53 9.40 -13.26
CA ASP A 116 4.48 10.09 -14.14
C ASP A 116 5.50 11.01 -13.46
N GLY A 117 5.48 11.13 -12.13
CA GLY A 117 6.40 11.97 -11.35
C GLY A 117 6.10 13.47 -11.40
N SER A 118 5.01 13.91 -12.02
CA SER A 118 4.59 15.32 -12.03
C SER A 118 4.11 15.81 -10.65
N GLU A 119 4.08 17.12 -10.39
CA GLU A 119 3.52 17.64 -9.13
C GLU A 119 2.02 17.32 -9.03
N LEU A 120 1.57 16.84 -7.86
CA LEU A 120 0.15 16.62 -7.61
C LEU A 120 -0.63 17.94 -7.54
N ASN A 121 -1.88 17.92 -8.03
CA ASN A 121 -2.71 19.11 -8.08
C ASN A 121 -2.99 19.64 -6.66
N LYS A 122 -2.58 20.90 -6.40
CA LYS A 122 -2.67 21.50 -5.06
C LYS A 122 -4.11 21.59 -4.52
N VAL A 123 -5.14 21.64 -5.36
CA VAL A 123 -6.55 21.60 -4.90
C VAL A 123 -6.89 20.21 -4.36
N GLU A 124 -6.44 19.16 -5.04
CA GLU A 124 -6.65 17.77 -4.64
C GLU A 124 -5.82 17.40 -3.39
N MET A 125 -4.61 17.95 -3.28
CA MET A 125 -3.78 17.82 -2.08
C MET A 125 -4.38 18.54 -0.85
N ASN A 126 -5.00 19.70 -1.04
CA ASN A 126 -5.77 20.34 0.03
C ASN A 126 -6.98 19.49 0.45
N GLU A 127 -7.72 18.92 -0.51
CA GLU A 127 -8.85 18.00 -0.22
C GLU A 127 -8.39 16.76 0.57
N TRP A 128 -7.28 16.14 0.16
CA TRP A 128 -6.64 15.02 0.86
C TRP A 128 -6.26 15.39 2.31
N LEU A 129 -5.67 16.57 2.51
CA LEU A 129 -5.21 17.03 3.82
C LEU A 129 -6.39 17.36 4.75
N ASP A 130 -7.39 18.09 4.26
CA ASP A 130 -8.58 18.47 5.02
C ASP A 130 -9.38 17.23 5.48
N GLU A 131 -9.48 16.23 4.60
CA GLU A 131 -10.10 14.92 4.92
C GLU A 131 -9.30 14.16 5.98
N THR A 132 -7.98 14.13 5.84
CA THR A 132 -7.06 13.47 6.79
C THR A 132 -7.12 14.10 8.18
N ILE A 133 -7.07 15.44 8.27
CA ILE A 133 -7.18 16.18 9.54
C ILE A 133 -8.55 15.94 10.18
N THR A 134 -9.62 15.93 9.38
CA THR A 134 -10.98 15.61 9.86
C THR A 134 -11.05 14.19 10.45
N ALA A 135 -10.40 13.22 9.80
CA ALA A 135 -10.35 11.83 10.26
C ALA A 135 -9.49 11.63 11.53
N ILE A 136 -8.39 12.38 11.69
CA ILE A 136 -7.55 12.36 12.90
C ILE A 136 -8.29 12.98 14.09
N LEU A 137 -9.00 14.10 13.88
CA LEU A 137 -9.72 14.79 14.95
C LEU A 137 -10.91 13.98 15.47
N ASP A 138 -11.64 13.29 14.60
CA ASP A 138 -12.86 12.52 14.90
C ASP A 138 -13.89 13.29 15.76
N GLY A 139 -14.01 14.60 15.50
CA GLY A 139 -14.86 15.52 16.27
C GLY A 139 -14.38 15.83 17.71
N GLY A 140 -13.19 15.38 18.08
CA GLY A 140 -12.50 15.76 19.31
C GLY A 140 -11.69 17.05 19.18
N THR A 141 -11.37 17.66 20.32
CA THR A 141 -10.50 18.84 20.46
C THR A 141 -9.74 18.74 21.79
N GLY A 142 -8.59 19.41 21.91
CA GLY A 142 -7.73 19.37 23.09
C GLY A 142 -6.87 18.10 23.17
N LEU A 143 -6.51 17.52 22.02
CA LEU A 143 -5.78 16.26 21.90
C LEU A 143 -4.31 16.39 22.36
N HIS A 144 -3.74 15.32 22.90
CA HIS A 144 -2.30 15.21 23.15
C HIS A 144 -1.70 14.30 22.07
N VAL A 145 -1.14 14.92 21.03
CA VAL A 145 -0.75 14.22 19.80
C VAL A 145 0.72 13.81 19.85
N LEU A 146 1.00 12.58 19.40
CA LEU A 146 2.34 12.13 18.99
C LEU A 146 2.30 11.80 17.49
N GLU A 147 3.09 12.48 16.67
CA GLU A 147 3.26 12.18 15.25
C GLU A 147 4.59 11.46 15.02
N ILE A 148 4.56 10.39 14.22
CA ILE A 148 5.74 9.63 13.80
C ILE A 148 5.98 9.89 12.31
N GLY A 149 7.13 10.51 11.99
CA GLY A 149 7.47 10.98 10.64
C GLY A 149 6.78 12.31 10.33
N THR A 150 7.16 13.36 11.07
CA THR A 150 6.51 14.68 11.01
C THR A 150 6.79 15.42 9.68
N GLY A 151 7.90 15.10 8.99
CA GLY A 151 8.30 15.73 7.75
C GLY A 151 8.37 17.25 7.84
N SER A 152 7.73 17.97 6.90
CA SER A 152 7.63 19.43 6.93
C SER A 152 6.68 20.00 8.01
N GLY A 153 6.07 19.15 8.84
CA GLY A 153 5.05 19.54 9.79
C GLY A 153 3.66 19.70 9.15
N MET A 154 3.37 18.95 8.08
CA MET A 154 2.12 19.08 7.32
C MET A 154 0.89 18.79 8.19
N ILE A 155 0.86 17.66 8.91
CA ILE A 155 -0.23 17.37 9.86
C ILE A 155 -0.12 18.33 11.05
N LEU A 156 1.07 18.45 11.65
CA LEU A 156 1.36 19.32 12.79
C LEU A 156 0.79 20.73 12.64
N PHE A 157 1.11 21.47 11.57
CA PHE A 157 0.68 22.86 11.40
C PHE A 157 -0.83 23.01 11.14
N ASN A 158 -1.50 21.96 10.67
CA ASN A 158 -2.95 21.94 10.47
C ASN A 158 -3.72 21.41 11.70
N LEU A 159 -3.05 20.69 12.62
CA LEU A 159 -3.66 20.08 13.81
C LEU A 159 -3.34 20.83 15.13
N ILE A 160 -2.24 21.60 15.19
CA ILE A 160 -1.75 22.26 16.42
C ILE A 160 -2.74 23.26 17.04
N ASN A 161 -3.69 23.80 16.28
CA ASN A 161 -4.71 24.69 16.85
C ASN A 161 -5.70 23.92 17.75
N ASP A 162 -5.99 22.66 17.41
CA ASP A 162 -6.92 21.78 18.11
C ASP A 162 -6.23 20.79 19.08
N ALA A 163 -4.90 20.64 19.02
CA ALA A 163 -4.12 19.79 19.93
C ALA A 163 -3.55 20.57 21.14
N HIS A 164 -3.81 20.14 22.38
CA HIS A 164 -3.21 20.76 23.57
C HIS A 164 -1.68 20.69 23.58
N SER A 165 -1.11 19.51 23.29
CA SER A 165 0.32 19.34 23.05
C SER A 165 0.57 18.47 21.82
N TYR A 166 1.77 18.59 21.27
CA TYR A 166 2.23 17.92 20.07
C TYR A 166 3.66 17.47 20.26
N VAL A 167 3.91 16.18 20.06
CA VAL A 167 5.26 15.61 20.02
C VAL A 167 5.49 15.08 18.61
N GLY A 168 6.54 15.53 17.94
CA GLY A 168 6.92 15.02 16.62
C GLY A 168 8.20 14.21 16.70
N LEU A 169 8.17 12.99 16.17
CA LEU A 169 9.38 12.22 15.85
C LEU A 169 9.66 12.40 14.36
N GLU A 170 10.90 12.73 14.01
CA GLU A 170 11.34 12.88 12.63
C GLU A 170 12.80 12.42 12.51
N MET A 171 13.15 11.67 11.45
CA MET A 171 14.50 11.15 11.27
C MET A 171 15.45 12.23 10.73
N SER A 172 14.95 13.13 9.89
CA SER A 172 15.74 14.23 9.33
C SER A 172 16.02 15.33 10.36
N GLN A 173 17.31 15.63 10.55
CA GLN A 173 17.73 16.79 11.34
C GLN A 173 17.25 18.12 10.72
N THR A 174 17.28 18.23 9.39
CA THR A 174 16.86 19.43 8.64
C THR A 174 15.39 19.74 8.88
N ALA A 175 14.53 18.72 8.80
CA ALA A 175 13.10 18.85 9.05
C ALA A 175 12.80 19.23 10.52
N VAL A 176 13.49 18.62 11.49
CA VAL A 176 13.41 19.00 12.91
C VAL A 176 13.79 20.46 13.11
N GLU A 177 14.92 20.92 12.57
CA GLU A 177 15.40 22.30 12.70
C GLU A 177 14.45 23.32 12.04
N PHE A 178 13.86 22.97 10.91
CA PHE A 178 12.83 23.77 10.23
C PHE A 178 11.58 23.97 11.12
N ILE A 179 11.07 22.90 11.73
CA ILE A 179 9.91 22.97 12.64
C ILE A 179 10.27 23.73 13.92
N ASP A 180 11.48 23.54 14.47
CA ASP A 180 11.93 24.22 15.69
C ASP A 180 12.07 25.74 15.48
N LYS A 181 12.69 26.14 14.36
CA LYS A 181 12.80 27.55 13.92
C LYS A 181 11.42 28.17 13.73
N THR A 182 10.51 27.45 13.07
CA THR A 182 9.12 27.85 12.87
C THR A 182 8.38 28.03 14.19
N THR A 183 8.48 27.05 15.09
CA THR A 183 7.85 27.06 16.42
C THR A 183 8.31 28.26 17.25
N ARG A 184 9.61 28.57 17.25
CA ARG A 184 10.16 29.74 17.95
C ARG A 184 9.66 31.08 17.42
N SER A 185 9.22 31.14 16.15
CA SER A 185 8.62 32.36 15.57
C SER A 185 7.18 32.63 16.06
N ARG A 186 6.52 31.63 16.69
CA ARG A 186 5.11 31.68 17.12
C ARG A 186 5.01 31.40 18.64
N PRO A 187 5.02 32.42 19.50
CA PRO A 187 5.10 32.24 20.97
C PRO A 187 4.02 31.34 21.59
N SER A 188 2.83 31.24 20.97
CA SER A 188 1.74 30.36 21.41
C SER A 188 2.01 28.86 21.19
N TRP A 189 3.07 28.49 20.47
CA TRP A 189 3.41 27.11 20.12
C TRP A 189 4.63 26.56 20.88
N VAL A 190 5.50 27.43 21.38
CA VAL A 190 6.80 27.08 22.02
C VAL A 190 6.70 26.13 23.22
N HIS A 191 5.55 26.13 23.92
CA HIS A 191 5.30 25.25 25.07
C HIS A 191 4.33 24.09 24.76
N ARG A 192 4.00 23.88 23.47
CA ARG A 192 3.05 22.87 23.00
C ARG A 192 3.70 21.88 22.04
N ILE A 193 4.62 22.34 21.19
CA ILE A 193 5.35 21.52 20.22
C ILE A 193 6.69 21.08 20.80
N HIS A 194 6.98 19.78 20.72
CA HIS A 194 8.27 19.19 21.07
C HIS A 194 8.74 18.25 19.97
N MET A 195 9.85 18.60 19.31
CA MET A 195 10.45 17.76 18.26
C MET A 195 11.59 16.89 18.79
N TYR A 196 11.69 15.68 18.28
CA TYR A 196 12.79 14.75 18.52
C TYR A 196 13.35 14.27 17.18
N LYS A 197 14.68 14.30 17.04
CA LYS A 197 15.35 13.57 15.96
C LYS A 197 15.32 12.07 16.30
N ALA A 198 14.34 11.34 15.77
CA ALA A 198 14.05 9.97 16.14
C ALA A 198 13.19 9.26 15.09
N THR A 199 13.30 7.94 15.02
CA THR A 199 12.49 7.05 14.19
C THR A 199 11.34 6.43 14.98
N ALA A 200 10.47 5.68 14.30
CA ALA A 200 9.40 4.93 14.95
C ALA A 200 9.91 3.86 15.94
N ALA A 201 11.08 3.26 15.66
CA ALA A 201 11.71 2.25 16.51
C ALA A 201 12.27 2.82 17.83
N ASP A 202 12.62 4.10 17.86
CA ASP A 202 13.17 4.74 19.06
C ASP A 202 12.09 4.97 20.15
N LEU A 203 10.80 4.91 19.79
CA LEU A 203 9.67 5.28 20.64
C LEU A 203 9.70 4.66 22.04
N GLY A 204 10.00 3.35 22.14
CA GLY A 204 10.06 2.65 23.44
C GLY A 204 11.20 3.12 24.37
N SER A 205 12.18 3.86 23.86
CA SER A 205 13.30 4.42 24.64
C SER A 205 13.10 5.89 25.03
N LEU A 206 12.19 6.61 24.36
CA LEU A 206 12.01 8.05 24.51
C LEU A 206 11.21 8.42 25.76
N LYS A 207 11.71 9.43 26.47
CA LYS A 207 10.97 10.10 27.55
C LYS A 207 10.17 11.26 26.97
N LEU A 208 8.93 10.98 26.58
CA LEU A 208 8.01 11.98 26.04
C LEU A 208 7.66 13.04 27.11
N PRO A 209 7.50 14.33 26.73
CA PRO A 209 7.23 15.42 27.67
C PRO A 209 5.76 15.44 28.13
N THR A 210 4.86 14.84 27.35
CA THR A 210 3.44 14.67 27.63
C THR A 210 3.03 13.26 27.27
N SER A 211 2.08 12.68 28.02
CA SER A 211 1.44 11.41 27.66
C SER A 211 0.49 11.63 26.48
N PRO A 212 0.74 11.06 25.29
CA PRO A 212 -0.16 11.21 24.15
C PRO A 212 -1.44 10.39 24.37
N ASP A 213 -2.56 10.88 23.83
CA ASP A 213 -3.82 10.16 23.74
C ASP A 213 -4.22 9.86 22.29
N VAL A 214 -3.59 10.50 21.30
CA VAL A 214 -3.67 10.17 19.87
C VAL A 214 -2.25 10.02 19.31
N VAL A 215 -1.99 8.94 18.59
CA VAL A 215 -0.77 8.74 17.81
C VAL A 215 -1.11 8.75 16.32
N VAL A 216 -0.33 9.48 15.52
CA VAL A 216 -0.50 9.64 14.08
C VAL A 216 0.73 9.11 13.34
N VAL A 217 0.47 8.26 12.33
CA VAL A 217 1.47 7.75 11.38
C VAL A 217 0.87 7.93 9.98
N ASN A 218 0.99 9.12 9.40
CA ASN A 218 0.34 9.47 8.13
C ASN A 218 1.35 9.55 6.98
N SER A 219 1.14 8.79 5.90
CA SER A 219 2.04 8.71 4.74
C SER A 219 3.48 8.27 5.06
N VAL A 220 3.70 7.58 6.19
CA VAL A 220 5.03 7.19 6.69
C VAL A 220 5.25 5.67 6.66
N ALA A 221 4.21 4.87 6.87
CA ALA A 221 4.33 3.41 6.94
C ALA A 221 4.84 2.78 5.63
N GLN A 222 4.65 3.45 4.49
CA GLN A 222 5.16 3.03 3.17
C GLN A 222 6.70 2.98 3.13
N TYR A 223 7.41 3.68 4.02
CA TYR A 223 8.88 3.64 4.12
C TYR A 223 9.39 2.58 5.10
N PHE A 224 8.51 1.90 5.84
CA PHE A 224 8.91 0.87 6.79
C PHE A 224 9.51 -0.35 6.08
N PRO A 225 10.52 -1.00 6.68
CA PRO A 225 11.27 -2.04 6.00
C PRO A 225 10.50 -3.37 5.87
N SER A 226 9.56 -3.64 6.77
CA SER A 226 8.87 -4.93 6.89
C SER A 226 7.53 -4.81 7.61
N GLN A 227 6.71 -5.87 7.51
CA GLN A 227 5.49 -6.00 8.29
C GLN A 227 5.77 -6.08 9.80
N GLU A 228 6.88 -6.73 10.19
CA GLU A 228 7.26 -6.87 11.59
C GLU A 228 7.74 -5.55 12.19
N TYR A 229 8.40 -4.68 11.42
CA TYR A 229 8.68 -3.31 11.86
C TYR A 229 7.37 -2.53 12.09
N LEU A 230 6.42 -2.60 11.15
CA LEU A 230 5.08 -1.98 11.33
C LEU A 230 4.37 -2.50 12.59
N LEU A 231 4.46 -3.80 12.86
CA LEU A 231 3.94 -4.41 14.07
C LEU A 231 4.68 -3.94 15.34
N GLN A 232 6.01 -3.86 15.34
CA GLN A 232 6.80 -3.35 16.46
C GLN A 232 6.44 -1.89 16.80
N VAL A 233 6.10 -1.07 15.79
CA VAL A 233 5.58 0.28 16.00
C VAL A 233 4.21 0.24 16.69
N VAL A 234 3.29 -0.64 16.27
CA VAL A 234 2.01 -0.86 16.97
C VAL A 234 2.27 -1.28 18.42
N GLU A 235 3.10 -2.31 18.65
CA GLU A 235 3.43 -2.82 20.00
C GLU A 235 4.06 -1.74 20.89
N SER A 236 4.93 -0.89 20.34
CA SER A 236 5.54 0.26 21.05
C SER A 236 4.51 1.33 21.43
N VAL A 237 3.53 1.60 20.57
CA VAL A 237 2.42 2.52 20.88
C VAL A 237 1.50 1.95 21.95
N LEU A 238 1.19 0.64 21.91
CA LEU A 238 0.39 -0.03 22.94
C LEU A 238 1.03 0.07 24.33
N GLN A 239 2.37 0.02 24.40
CA GLN A 239 3.13 0.13 25.66
C GLN A 239 3.04 1.52 26.32
N LEU A 240 2.67 2.58 25.59
CA LEU A 240 2.49 3.92 26.18
C LEU A 240 1.31 3.99 27.16
N GLY A 241 0.30 3.12 27.03
CA GLY A 241 -0.80 2.93 27.98
C GLY A 241 -1.82 4.07 28.12
N THR A 242 -1.54 5.26 27.57
CA THR A 242 -2.42 6.45 27.57
C THR A 242 -3.08 6.73 26.23
N VAL A 243 -2.63 6.08 25.16
CA VAL A 243 -3.15 6.25 23.80
C VAL A 243 -4.54 5.64 23.69
N ARG A 244 -5.49 6.42 23.17
CA ARG A 244 -6.88 6.03 22.89
C ARG A 244 -7.07 5.71 21.41
N THR A 245 -6.35 6.41 20.53
CA THR A 245 -6.43 6.24 19.08
C THR A 245 -5.04 6.17 18.47
N LEU A 246 -4.76 5.13 17.68
CA LEU A 246 -3.60 5.07 16.78
C LEU A 246 -4.11 5.15 15.34
N PHE A 247 -3.77 6.24 14.66
CA PHE A 247 -4.20 6.56 13.30
C PHE A 247 -3.07 6.29 12.31
N PHE A 248 -3.24 5.30 11.45
CA PHE A 248 -2.40 5.04 10.29
C PHE A 248 -3.07 5.68 9.07
N GLY A 249 -2.53 6.81 8.62
CA GLY A 249 -3.09 7.57 7.50
C GLY A 249 -2.40 7.26 6.18
N ASP A 250 -3.20 7.32 5.10
CA ASP A 250 -2.69 7.30 3.72
C ASP A 250 -1.91 6.01 3.34
N ILE A 251 -2.35 4.88 3.89
CA ILE A 251 -1.73 3.58 3.69
C ILE A 251 -1.99 3.06 2.28
N ARG A 252 -0.92 2.76 1.53
CA ARG A 252 -0.99 2.14 0.21
C ARG A 252 -1.54 0.71 0.32
N SER A 253 -2.65 0.44 -0.37
CA SER A 253 -3.30 -0.87 -0.33
C SER A 253 -2.49 -1.93 -1.06
N TYR A 254 -2.17 -3.03 -0.37
CA TYR A 254 -1.65 -4.23 -1.00
C TYR A 254 -2.75 -5.00 -1.76
N ALA A 255 -3.95 -5.05 -1.18
CA ALA A 255 -5.09 -5.76 -1.76
C ALA A 255 -5.56 -5.20 -3.12
N LEU A 256 -5.35 -3.90 -3.36
CA LEU A 256 -5.71 -3.20 -4.62
C LEU A 256 -4.50 -2.87 -5.51
N TYR A 257 -3.35 -3.49 -5.24
CA TYR A 257 -2.12 -3.14 -5.96
C TYR A 257 -2.14 -3.57 -7.44
N LYS A 258 -2.89 -4.62 -7.79
CA LYS A 258 -3.10 -5.04 -9.19
C LYS A 258 -3.89 -3.99 -9.96
N GLU A 259 -4.96 -3.47 -9.38
CA GLU A 259 -5.81 -2.41 -9.93
C GLU A 259 -5.02 -1.10 -10.10
N PHE A 260 -4.23 -0.72 -9.08
CA PHE A 260 -3.28 0.39 -9.20
C PHE A 260 -2.27 0.20 -10.35
N SER A 261 -1.70 -1.00 -10.47
CA SER A 261 -0.76 -1.33 -11.54
C SER A 261 -1.41 -1.23 -12.92
N VAL A 262 -2.66 -1.71 -13.08
CA VAL A 262 -3.46 -1.47 -14.30
C VAL A 262 -3.59 0.02 -14.59
N SER A 263 -4.01 0.82 -13.59
CA SER A 263 -4.16 2.27 -13.71
C SER A 263 -2.88 2.93 -14.24
N LYS A 264 -1.72 2.55 -13.69
CA LYS A 264 -0.40 3.07 -14.06
C LYS A 264 0.07 2.68 -15.47
N VAL A 265 -0.18 1.44 -15.90
CA VAL A 265 0.13 1.01 -17.27
C VAL A 265 -0.79 1.70 -18.28
N LEU A 266 -2.08 1.84 -17.98
CA LEU A 266 -3.03 2.49 -18.88
C LEU A 266 -2.83 4.01 -18.97
N TYR A 267 -2.35 4.66 -17.91
CA TYR A 267 -1.95 6.06 -17.95
C TYR A 267 -0.77 6.30 -18.90
N SER A 268 0.27 5.46 -18.82
CA SER A 268 1.52 5.62 -19.58
C SER A 268 1.44 5.12 -21.03
N ALA A 269 0.83 3.96 -21.28
CA ALA A 269 0.76 3.35 -22.61
C ALA A 269 -0.57 3.60 -23.36
N GLY A 270 -1.55 4.23 -22.69
CA GLY A 270 -2.82 4.61 -23.29
C GLY A 270 -3.72 3.43 -23.67
N GLN A 271 -4.67 3.65 -24.59
CA GLN A 271 -5.75 2.70 -24.89
C GLN A 271 -5.37 1.56 -25.85
N LYS A 272 -4.10 1.46 -26.28
CA LYS A 272 -3.64 0.48 -27.30
C LYS A 272 -2.94 -0.75 -26.71
N VAL A 273 -3.01 -0.96 -25.40
CA VAL A 273 -2.35 -2.07 -24.71
C VAL A 273 -3.17 -3.35 -24.86
N ASN A 274 -2.53 -4.45 -25.29
CA ASN A 274 -3.15 -5.78 -25.33
C ASN A 274 -2.99 -6.51 -23.97
N LYS A 275 -3.74 -7.61 -23.77
CA LYS A 275 -3.70 -8.39 -22.51
C LYS A 275 -2.30 -8.85 -22.12
N ARG A 276 -1.48 -9.29 -23.07
CA ARG A 276 -0.12 -9.82 -22.81
C ARG A 276 0.80 -8.71 -22.27
N LEU A 277 0.92 -7.61 -23.00
CA LEU A 277 1.75 -6.48 -22.61
C LEU A 277 1.29 -5.87 -21.27
N LEU A 278 -0.01 -5.86 -21.00
CA LEU A 278 -0.54 -5.39 -19.72
C LEU A 278 -0.12 -6.30 -18.56
N ARG A 279 -0.21 -7.63 -18.70
CA ARG A 279 0.27 -8.59 -17.69
C ARG A 279 1.79 -8.45 -17.44
N GLU A 280 2.57 -8.36 -18.52
CA GLU A 280 4.03 -8.15 -18.45
C GLU A 280 4.37 -6.88 -17.66
N LYS A 281 3.73 -5.74 -17.99
CA LYS A 281 3.99 -4.46 -17.31
C LYS A 281 3.51 -4.43 -15.85
N ILE A 282 2.41 -5.11 -15.51
CA ILE A 282 1.96 -5.26 -14.12
C ILE A 282 2.96 -6.08 -13.30
N ALA A 283 3.52 -7.15 -13.88
CA ALA A 283 4.53 -7.97 -13.21
C ALA A 283 5.82 -7.19 -12.96
N GLU A 284 6.30 -6.41 -13.95
CA GLU A 284 7.45 -5.51 -13.81
C GLU A 284 7.22 -4.48 -12.69
N ILE A 285 6.06 -3.83 -12.65
CA ILE A 285 5.67 -2.86 -11.59
C ILE A 285 5.60 -3.52 -10.20
N ALA A 286 5.24 -4.80 -10.09
CA ALA A 286 5.19 -5.51 -8.81
C ALA A 286 6.56 -5.99 -8.31
N GLN A 287 7.52 -6.23 -9.20
CA GLN A 287 8.90 -6.54 -8.84
C GLN A 287 9.63 -5.29 -8.34
N GLN A 288 9.40 -4.13 -8.96
CA GLN A 288 10.05 -2.85 -8.65
C GLN A 288 9.46 -2.08 -7.46
N GLU A 289 8.52 -2.66 -6.71
CA GLU A 289 7.88 -1.97 -5.58
C GLU A 289 8.76 -2.00 -4.32
N LEU A 290 9.38 -0.85 -4.03
CA LEU A 290 10.27 -0.62 -2.89
C LEU A 290 9.58 -0.01 -1.66
N GLU A 291 8.31 0.38 -1.75
CA GLU A 291 7.53 0.83 -0.60
C GLU A 291 6.70 -0.31 0.02
N LEU A 292 6.43 -0.21 1.32
CA LEU A 292 5.55 -1.15 2.02
C LEU A 292 4.09 -0.89 1.65
N LEU A 293 3.46 -1.91 1.07
CA LEU A 293 2.03 -2.00 0.82
C LEU A 293 1.39 -2.83 1.93
N VAL A 294 0.23 -2.42 2.44
CA VAL A 294 -0.44 -3.10 3.57
C VAL A 294 -1.89 -3.42 3.22
N ASP A 295 -2.28 -4.68 3.40
CA ASP A 295 -3.65 -5.15 3.28
C ASP A 295 -4.47 -4.76 4.53
N PRO A 296 -5.71 -4.27 4.41
CA PRO A 296 -6.60 -4.01 5.55
C PRO A 296 -6.75 -5.16 6.56
N ALA A 297 -6.56 -6.41 6.10
CA ALA A 297 -6.52 -7.60 6.95
C ALA A 297 -5.40 -7.56 8.02
N PHE A 298 -4.27 -6.88 7.75
CA PHE A 298 -3.21 -6.69 8.74
C PHE A 298 -3.73 -5.97 9.98
N PHE A 299 -4.43 -4.85 9.79
CA PHE A 299 -4.97 -4.07 10.90
C PHE A 299 -6.20 -4.74 11.54
N THR A 300 -7.12 -5.28 10.74
CA THR A 300 -8.36 -5.89 11.26
C THR A 300 -8.13 -7.20 12.02
N CYS A 301 -6.96 -7.84 11.90
CA CYS A 301 -6.57 -8.96 12.78
C CYS A 301 -6.08 -8.51 14.18
N LEU A 302 -5.72 -7.23 14.38
CA LEU A 302 -5.11 -6.75 15.63
C LEU A 302 -6.00 -6.88 16.89
N PRO A 303 -7.34 -6.73 16.84
CA PRO A 303 -8.21 -7.06 17.98
C PRO A 303 -8.11 -8.52 18.43
N HIS A 304 -7.84 -9.46 17.52
CA HIS A 304 -7.62 -10.87 17.87
C HIS A 304 -6.21 -11.11 18.42
N ARG A 305 -5.21 -10.36 17.93
CA ARG A 305 -3.82 -10.45 18.38
C ARG A 305 -3.60 -9.79 19.76
N PHE A 306 -4.34 -8.72 20.06
CA PHE A 306 -4.19 -7.89 21.26
C PHE A 306 -5.56 -7.57 21.92
N PRO A 307 -6.36 -8.57 22.32
CA PRO A 307 -7.77 -8.39 22.73
C PRO A 307 -7.97 -7.48 23.95
N ASP A 308 -6.98 -7.44 24.84
CA ASP A 308 -6.98 -6.62 26.06
C ASP A 308 -6.44 -5.20 25.83
N LEU A 309 -5.99 -4.86 24.62
CA LEU A 309 -5.35 -3.57 24.29
C LEU A 309 -5.97 -2.87 23.07
N VAL A 310 -6.55 -3.61 22.12
CA VAL A 310 -7.25 -3.07 20.94
C VAL A 310 -8.73 -3.45 21.04
N ASP A 311 -9.64 -2.46 21.11
CA ASP A 311 -11.09 -2.70 21.21
C ASP A 311 -11.77 -2.75 19.84
N HIS A 312 -11.29 -1.95 18.88
CA HIS A 312 -11.87 -1.86 17.55
C HIS A 312 -10.84 -1.40 16.51
N VAL A 313 -11.08 -1.75 15.24
CA VAL A 313 -10.30 -1.27 14.09
C VAL A 313 -11.25 -0.90 12.95
N GLU A 314 -11.01 0.26 12.35
CA GLU A 314 -11.72 0.73 11.17
C GLU A 314 -10.78 0.93 9.98
N ILE A 315 -11.31 0.70 8.78
CA ILE A 315 -10.61 0.88 7.51
C ILE A 315 -11.42 1.88 6.70
N ILE A 316 -10.97 3.12 6.65
CA ILE A 316 -11.72 4.26 6.12
C ILE A 316 -11.23 4.61 4.71
N PRO A 317 -12.12 4.63 3.69
CA PRO A 317 -11.78 5.11 2.34
C PRO A 317 -11.69 6.64 2.29
N LYS A 318 -10.81 7.16 1.43
CA LYS A 318 -10.64 8.61 1.23
C LYS A 318 -11.92 9.28 0.73
N ARG A 319 -12.44 10.25 1.50
CA ARG A 319 -13.66 11.03 1.17
C ARG A 319 -13.37 12.24 0.27
N MET A 320 -12.77 11.99 -0.88
CA MET A 320 -12.32 13.01 -1.84
C MET A 320 -13.20 13.03 -3.11
N ARG A 321 -13.35 14.19 -3.77
CA ARG A 321 -13.91 14.33 -5.13
C ARG A 321 -12.87 14.01 -6.20
N ALA A 322 -11.61 14.40 -5.95
CA ALA A 322 -10.50 14.06 -6.84
C ALA A 322 -10.42 12.55 -7.07
N THR A 323 -10.09 12.14 -8.30
CA THR A 323 -9.93 10.74 -8.70
C THR A 323 -8.50 10.55 -9.16
N ASN A 324 -7.63 10.26 -8.18
CA ASN A 324 -6.19 10.13 -8.31
C ASN A 324 -5.71 8.93 -7.46
N GLU A 325 -4.43 8.58 -7.51
CA GLU A 325 -3.88 7.43 -6.80
C GLU A 325 -4.11 7.46 -5.28
N LEU A 326 -4.11 8.65 -4.66
CA LEU A 326 -4.35 8.82 -3.23
C LEU A 326 -5.78 8.40 -2.89
N SER A 327 -6.75 8.88 -3.69
CA SER A 327 -8.16 8.64 -3.43
C SER A 327 -8.68 7.27 -3.92
N CYS A 328 -7.93 6.60 -4.80
CA CYS A 328 -8.32 5.33 -5.41
C CYS A 328 -7.65 4.11 -4.77
N TYR A 329 -6.45 4.25 -4.20
CA TYR A 329 -5.63 3.10 -3.74
C TYR A 329 -5.00 3.29 -2.35
N ARG A 330 -5.33 4.35 -1.61
CA ARG A 330 -4.90 4.56 -0.22
C ARG A 330 -6.06 4.69 0.74
N TYR A 331 -5.88 4.20 1.97
CA TYR A 331 -6.90 4.19 3.03
C TYR A 331 -6.31 4.68 4.36
N ALA A 332 -7.18 4.95 5.35
CA ALA A 332 -6.76 5.14 6.74
C ALA A 332 -7.17 3.93 7.59
N ALA A 333 -6.29 3.45 8.46
CA ALA A 333 -6.61 2.48 9.50
C ALA A 333 -6.64 3.16 10.87
N VAL A 334 -7.76 3.06 11.58
CA VAL A 334 -7.96 3.68 12.89
C VAL A 334 -8.09 2.58 13.94
N LEU A 335 -7.13 2.52 14.85
CA LEU A 335 -7.08 1.55 15.94
C LEU A 335 -7.58 2.23 17.22
N HIS A 336 -8.68 1.74 17.77
CA HIS A 336 -9.23 2.20 19.05
C HIS A 336 -8.69 1.33 20.17
N LEU A 337 -7.96 1.96 21.10
CA LEU A 337 -7.16 1.29 22.11
C LEU A 337 -7.82 1.34 23.49
N ARG A 338 -7.64 0.26 24.27
CA ARG A 338 -8.05 0.23 25.68
C ARG A 338 -7.00 0.91 26.54
N CYS A 339 -7.35 2.04 27.18
CA CYS A 339 -6.54 2.58 28.26
C CYS A 339 -6.87 1.83 29.58
N PRO A 340 -5.93 1.07 30.19
CA PRO A 340 -6.23 0.27 31.40
C PRO A 340 -6.72 1.09 32.59
N ASN A 341 -6.34 2.38 32.65
CA ASN A 341 -6.66 3.30 33.73
C ASN A 341 -7.99 4.07 33.53
N GLN A 342 -8.75 3.81 32.46
CA GLN A 342 -10.05 4.47 32.19
C GLN A 342 -11.19 3.46 32.02
N THR A 343 -11.70 2.96 33.15
CA THR A 343 -12.85 2.01 33.19
C THR A 343 -14.20 2.61 32.76
N THR A 344 -14.28 3.91 32.50
CA THR A 344 -15.54 4.65 32.32
C THR A 344 -15.94 4.92 30.86
N HIS A 345 -15.10 4.57 29.88
CA HIS A 345 -15.22 5.09 28.50
C HIS A 345 -15.03 4.02 27.41
N ARG A 346 -15.74 2.89 27.51
CA ARG A 346 -15.94 2.03 26.34
C ARG A 346 -16.96 2.68 25.41
N GLN A 347 -16.61 2.88 24.14
CA GLN A 347 -17.60 3.26 23.12
C GLN A 347 -18.42 2.03 22.74
N ASP A 348 -19.73 2.20 22.57
CA ASP A 348 -20.61 1.11 22.16
C ASP A 348 -20.41 0.80 20.67
N ILE A 349 -19.80 -0.36 20.38
CA ILE A 349 -19.62 -0.86 19.02
C ILE A 349 -20.88 -1.64 18.64
N HIS A 350 -21.63 -1.12 17.67
CA HIS A 350 -22.86 -1.74 17.21
C HIS A 350 -22.57 -2.89 16.23
N ASN A 351 -23.17 -4.07 16.47
CA ASN A 351 -23.09 -5.20 15.56
C ASN A 351 -24.35 -5.27 14.69
N ILE A 352 -24.18 -5.60 13.42
CA ILE A 352 -25.27 -5.94 12.48
C ILE A 352 -25.20 -7.44 12.21
N ARG A 353 -26.34 -8.13 12.20
CA ARG A 353 -26.33 -9.58 11.96
C ARG A 353 -26.04 -9.87 10.49
N ASN A 354 -25.39 -11.00 10.21
CA ASN A 354 -25.02 -11.39 8.84
C ASN A 354 -26.24 -11.52 7.89
N ASP A 355 -27.43 -11.81 8.42
CA ASP A 355 -28.68 -11.90 7.67
C ASP A 355 -29.42 -10.56 7.46
N GLU A 356 -28.90 -9.45 8.02
CA GLU A 356 -29.46 -8.09 7.88
C GLU A 356 -28.75 -7.26 6.80
N TRP A 357 -27.63 -7.74 6.26
CA TRP A 357 -26.88 -7.06 5.18
C TRP A 357 -27.54 -7.26 3.82
N ILE A 358 -27.67 -6.18 3.04
CA ILE A 358 -28.04 -6.27 1.62
C ILE A 358 -26.82 -6.11 0.72
N ASP A 359 -26.56 -7.10 -0.13
CA ASP A 359 -25.49 -7.02 -1.14
C ASP A 359 -25.93 -6.13 -2.32
N PHE A 360 -25.21 -5.02 -2.50
CA PHE A 360 -25.47 -4.00 -3.52
C PHE A 360 -25.29 -4.54 -4.94
N SER A 361 -24.16 -5.21 -5.21
CA SER A 361 -23.83 -5.74 -6.53
C SER A 361 -24.71 -6.93 -6.91
N GLN A 362 -25.01 -7.84 -5.98
CA GLN A 362 -25.86 -9.00 -6.23
C GLN A 362 -27.31 -8.62 -6.50
N GLN A 363 -27.84 -7.60 -5.80
CA GLN A 363 -29.20 -7.10 -6.03
C GLN A 363 -29.29 -6.07 -7.17
N GLY A 364 -28.16 -5.67 -7.77
CA GLY A 364 -28.10 -4.71 -8.87
C GLY A 364 -28.58 -3.31 -8.48
N LEU A 365 -28.34 -2.90 -7.23
CA LEU A 365 -28.82 -1.63 -6.68
C LEU A 365 -28.08 -0.43 -7.29
N ASP A 366 -28.74 0.72 -7.36
CA ASP A 366 -28.13 2.01 -7.67
C ASP A 366 -28.34 3.07 -6.56
N HIS A 367 -27.92 4.30 -6.82
CA HIS A 367 -28.15 5.46 -5.95
C HIS A 367 -29.63 5.65 -5.57
N LYS A 368 -30.54 5.49 -6.54
CA LYS A 368 -31.97 5.72 -6.37
C LYS A 368 -32.61 4.59 -5.55
N ASP A 369 -32.21 3.34 -5.78
CA ASP A 369 -32.67 2.20 -4.98
C ASP A 369 -32.27 2.35 -3.50
N LEU A 370 -31.04 2.78 -3.22
CA LEU A 370 -30.59 3.05 -1.84
C LEU A 370 -31.39 4.18 -1.21
N LEU A 371 -31.60 5.30 -1.93
CA LEU A 371 -32.40 6.42 -1.43
C LEU A 371 -33.84 5.99 -1.08
N GLN A 372 -34.50 5.26 -1.99
CA GLN A 372 -35.87 4.75 -1.77
C GLN A 372 -35.95 3.76 -0.59
N ARG A 373 -34.93 2.92 -0.39
CA ARG A 373 -34.84 2.01 0.77
C ARG A 373 -34.65 2.76 2.09
N LEU A 374 -33.95 3.89 2.08
CA LEU A 374 -33.77 4.74 3.27
C LEU A 374 -35.03 5.54 3.63
N GLU A 375 -35.78 6.03 2.64
CA GLU A 375 -37.08 6.68 2.85
C GLU A 375 -38.11 5.72 3.47
N THR A 376 -38.10 4.45 3.06
CA THR A 376 -39.07 3.42 3.47
C THR A 376 -38.85 2.80 4.86
N SER A 377 -38.02 3.45 5.69
CA SER A 377 -37.97 3.36 7.17
C SER A 377 -37.33 2.13 7.84
N PRO A 378 -36.02 1.92 7.69
CA PRO A 378 -35.19 1.27 8.72
C PRO A 378 -34.53 2.29 9.67
N ARG A 379 -34.31 1.94 10.95
CA ARG A 379 -33.48 2.75 11.88
C ARG A 379 -31.99 2.68 11.52
N VAL A 380 -31.59 1.55 10.93
CA VAL A 380 -30.25 1.22 10.44
C VAL A 380 -30.41 0.39 9.16
N LEU A 381 -29.69 0.74 8.09
CA LEU A 381 -29.61 -0.04 6.85
C LEU A 381 -28.14 -0.37 6.59
N ALA A 382 -27.80 -1.67 6.54
CA ALA A 382 -26.45 -2.14 6.26
C ALA A 382 -26.37 -2.68 4.83
N VAL A 383 -25.45 -2.13 4.05
CA VAL A 383 -25.28 -2.40 2.62
C VAL A 383 -23.84 -2.85 2.38
N SER A 384 -23.66 -4.02 1.80
CA SER A 384 -22.35 -4.59 1.53
C SER A 384 -22.02 -4.62 0.04
N ASN A 385 -20.74 -4.76 -0.30
CA ASN A 385 -20.28 -5.03 -1.66
C ASN A 385 -20.72 -3.94 -2.66
N ILE A 386 -20.67 -2.68 -2.22
CA ILE A 386 -20.96 -1.53 -3.06
C ILE A 386 -19.78 -1.36 -4.02
N THR A 387 -20.01 -1.51 -5.32
CA THR A 387 -18.95 -1.33 -6.33
C THR A 387 -18.38 0.09 -6.22
N TYR A 388 -17.07 0.22 -5.93
CA TYR A 388 -16.44 1.52 -5.77
C TYR A 388 -16.22 2.20 -7.12
N SER A 389 -16.85 3.37 -7.32
CA SER A 389 -16.88 4.02 -8.64
C SER A 389 -15.50 4.44 -9.17
N LYS A 390 -14.54 4.74 -8.28
CA LYS A 390 -13.20 5.22 -8.67
C LYS A 390 -12.22 4.16 -9.17
N THR A 391 -12.49 2.88 -8.91
CA THR A 391 -11.63 1.75 -9.34
C THR A 391 -12.40 0.73 -10.19
N ASN A 392 -13.66 1.02 -10.54
CA ASN A 392 -14.52 0.05 -11.21
C ASN A 392 -14.00 -0.37 -12.59
N PHE A 393 -13.34 0.55 -13.31
CA PHE A 393 -12.76 0.25 -14.61
C PHE A 393 -11.57 -0.70 -14.48
N GLU A 394 -10.62 -0.39 -13.59
CA GLU A 394 -9.43 -1.18 -13.32
C GLU A 394 -9.78 -2.56 -12.78
N ARG A 395 -10.75 -2.65 -11.85
CA ARG A 395 -11.33 -3.91 -11.38
C ARG A 395 -11.80 -4.80 -12.54
N ASN A 396 -12.64 -4.25 -13.43
CA ASN A 396 -13.14 -5.02 -14.59
C ASN A 396 -12.00 -5.43 -15.56
N VAL A 397 -10.92 -4.65 -15.65
CA VAL A 397 -9.71 -5.03 -16.39
C VAL A 397 -8.99 -6.20 -15.72
N VAL A 398 -8.75 -6.16 -14.40
CA VAL A 398 -8.10 -7.28 -13.67
C VAL A 398 -8.96 -8.55 -13.75
N ASP A 399 -10.27 -8.45 -13.54
CA ASP A 399 -11.21 -9.58 -13.69
C ASP A 399 -11.10 -10.22 -15.09
N SER A 400 -10.98 -9.41 -16.14
CA SER A 400 -10.79 -9.90 -17.52
C SER A 400 -9.36 -10.39 -17.86
N LEU A 401 -8.37 -10.10 -17.02
CA LEU A 401 -7.02 -10.67 -17.12
C LEU A 401 -6.89 -12.02 -16.41
N GLU A 402 -7.73 -12.28 -15.40
CA GLU A 402 -7.76 -13.53 -14.64
C GLU A 402 -8.73 -14.57 -15.24
N ASP A 403 -9.71 -14.16 -16.07
CA ASP A 403 -10.50 -15.07 -16.90
C ASP A 403 -9.69 -15.62 -18.09
N TYR A 404 -9.18 -16.84 -17.91
CA TYR A 404 -8.47 -17.61 -18.96
C TYR A 404 -9.41 -18.26 -19.99
N GLU A 405 -10.67 -18.55 -19.65
CA GLU A 405 -11.59 -19.26 -20.55
C GLU A 405 -12.10 -18.34 -21.69
N GLN A 406 -12.26 -17.05 -21.42
CA GLN A 406 -12.60 -16.05 -22.46
C GLN A 406 -11.39 -15.56 -23.29
N SER A 407 -10.19 -16.12 -23.09
CA SER A 407 -8.98 -15.64 -23.79
C SER A 407 -9.06 -15.79 -25.30
N THR A 408 -9.81 -16.77 -25.84
CA THR A 408 -9.85 -17.05 -27.28
C THR A 408 -10.87 -16.22 -28.08
N THR A 409 -11.70 -15.39 -27.43
CA THR A 409 -12.84 -14.72 -28.11
C THR A 409 -12.77 -13.19 -28.18
N LEU A 410 -11.86 -12.54 -27.44
CA LEU A 410 -11.77 -11.07 -27.37
C LEU A 410 -10.33 -10.54 -27.46
N GLU A 411 -9.43 -11.23 -28.19
CA GLU A 411 -8.10 -10.73 -28.56
C GLU A 411 -8.16 -9.79 -29.78
N GLY A 412 -8.99 -8.75 -29.69
CA GLY A 412 -9.11 -7.70 -30.70
C GLY A 412 -8.87 -6.30 -30.13
N ASP A 413 -8.60 -5.34 -31.02
CA ASP A 413 -8.29 -3.94 -30.69
C ASP A 413 -9.34 -3.21 -29.81
N ASN A 414 -10.52 -3.81 -29.63
CA ASN A 414 -11.66 -3.28 -28.86
C ASN A 414 -11.86 -3.92 -27.47
N TRP A 415 -10.89 -4.69 -26.96
CA TRP A 415 -11.00 -5.32 -25.63
C TRP A 415 -11.18 -4.29 -24.50
N LEU A 416 -10.29 -3.30 -24.41
CA LEU A 416 -10.32 -2.26 -23.36
C LEU A 416 -11.55 -1.33 -23.49
N SER A 417 -12.02 -1.04 -24.70
CA SER A 417 -13.21 -0.22 -24.92
C SER A 417 -14.49 -0.95 -24.48
N SER A 418 -14.59 -2.26 -24.75
CA SER A 418 -15.70 -3.11 -24.28
C SER A 418 -15.76 -3.18 -22.74
N ILE A 419 -14.59 -3.25 -22.08
CA ILE A 419 -14.51 -3.20 -20.61
C ILE A 419 -14.92 -1.81 -20.08
N ARG A 420 -14.48 -0.73 -20.74
CA ARG A 420 -14.84 0.62 -20.34
C ARG A 420 -16.35 0.86 -20.41
N GLU A 421 -17.00 0.40 -21.47
CA GLU A 421 -18.46 0.46 -21.62
C GLU A 421 -19.17 -0.35 -20.51
N ARG A 422 -18.69 -1.56 -20.19
CA ARG A 422 -19.22 -2.36 -19.07
C ARG A 422 -19.10 -1.62 -17.74
N ALA A 423 -17.92 -1.09 -17.43
CA ALA A 423 -17.67 -0.37 -16.18
C ALA A 423 -18.47 0.94 -16.06
N GLN A 424 -18.76 1.62 -17.17
CA GLN A 424 -19.61 2.82 -17.21
C GLN A 424 -21.10 2.51 -17.00
N ASN A 425 -21.57 1.32 -17.43
CA ASN A 425 -22.95 0.89 -17.29
C ASN A 425 -23.24 0.13 -15.98
N GLN A 426 -22.22 -0.25 -15.21
CA GLN A 426 -22.35 -0.94 -13.94
C GLN A 426 -22.65 0.08 -12.81
N PRO A 427 -23.71 -0.13 -12.00
CA PRO A 427 -23.96 0.68 -10.81
C PRO A 427 -22.76 0.69 -9.86
N SER A 428 -22.31 1.88 -9.48
CA SER A 428 -21.17 2.08 -8.60
C SER A 428 -21.29 3.41 -7.87
N LEU A 429 -20.69 3.50 -6.68
CA LEU A 429 -20.77 4.68 -5.80
C LEU A 429 -19.41 4.97 -5.16
N SER A 430 -19.14 6.25 -4.88
CA SER A 430 -18.01 6.69 -4.07
C SER A 430 -18.42 6.89 -2.60
N ALA A 431 -17.43 7.06 -1.72
CA ALA A 431 -17.68 7.43 -0.32
C ALA A 431 -18.47 8.76 -0.19
N LEU A 432 -18.30 9.70 -1.14
CA LEU A 432 -19.06 10.96 -1.15
C LEU A 432 -20.51 10.78 -1.62
N ASP A 433 -20.76 9.88 -2.58
CA ASP A 433 -22.13 9.58 -3.02
C ASP A 433 -22.93 8.95 -1.89
N LEU A 434 -22.31 8.03 -1.13
CA LEU A 434 -22.91 7.43 0.07
C LEU A 434 -23.21 8.48 1.15
N GLN A 435 -22.32 9.45 1.38
CA GLN A 435 -22.57 10.57 2.30
C GLN A 435 -23.71 11.48 1.83
N GLU A 436 -23.81 11.77 0.53
CA GLU A 436 -24.87 12.61 -0.01
C GLU A 436 -26.23 11.88 0.00
N ILE A 437 -26.29 10.58 -0.33
CA ILE A 437 -27.48 9.72 -0.15
C ILE A 437 -27.94 9.74 1.32
N ALA A 438 -27.02 9.56 2.27
CA ALA A 438 -27.33 9.58 3.70
C ALA A 438 -27.93 10.93 4.11
N LYS A 439 -27.28 12.03 3.70
CA LYS A 439 -27.71 13.40 4.00
C LYS A 439 -29.08 13.71 3.41
N GLN A 440 -29.36 13.33 2.16
CA GLN A 440 -30.66 13.52 1.52
C GLN A 440 -31.79 12.78 2.25
N ALA A 441 -31.53 11.54 2.70
CA ALA A 441 -32.51 10.75 3.44
C ALA A 441 -32.59 11.07 4.96
N GLY A 442 -31.77 11.98 5.47
CA GLY A 442 -31.73 12.33 6.91
C GLY A 442 -31.08 11.24 7.79
N TYR A 443 -30.09 10.54 7.27
CA TYR A 443 -29.25 9.56 7.97
C TYR A 443 -27.81 10.06 8.13
N ARG A 444 -27.07 9.40 9.01
CA ARG A 444 -25.60 9.36 9.00
C ARG A 444 -25.16 8.08 8.29
N VAL A 445 -23.92 8.03 7.81
CA VAL A 445 -23.32 6.83 7.23
C VAL A 445 -21.91 6.63 7.74
N GLU A 446 -21.65 5.45 8.29
CA GLU A 446 -20.29 4.95 8.52
C GLU A 446 -19.94 4.04 7.33
N ILE A 447 -18.69 4.11 6.86
CA ILE A 447 -18.24 3.43 5.63
C ILE A 447 -16.95 2.68 5.94
N SER A 448 -16.92 1.40 5.62
CA SER A 448 -15.73 0.54 5.72
C SER A 448 -15.23 0.14 4.35
N TRP A 449 -13.91 0.02 4.25
CA TRP A 449 -13.20 -0.53 3.10
C TRP A 449 -12.32 -1.71 3.52
N ALA A 450 -12.74 -2.46 4.54
CA ALA A 450 -11.97 -3.59 5.10
C ALA A 450 -11.95 -4.84 4.21
N ARG A 451 -12.85 -4.96 3.23
CA ARG A 451 -13.00 -6.13 2.35
C ARG A 451 -12.41 -5.95 0.95
N GLN A 452 -11.25 -5.32 0.86
CA GLN A 452 -10.61 -5.00 -0.42
C GLN A 452 -10.24 -6.25 -1.22
N ASN A 453 -9.83 -7.35 -0.57
CA ASN A 453 -9.41 -8.58 -1.23
C ASN A 453 -10.61 -9.42 -1.71
N SER A 454 -11.62 -9.64 -0.86
CA SER A 454 -12.79 -10.46 -1.21
C SER A 454 -13.79 -9.74 -2.14
N GLN A 455 -13.86 -8.40 -2.09
CA GLN A 455 -14.81 -7.61 -2.89
C GLN A 455 -14.16 -6.74 -3.98
N ARG A 456 -12.85 -6.92 -4.25
CA ARG A 456 -12.10 -6.16 -5.27
C ARG A 456 -12.26 -4.65 -5.08
N GLY A 457 -12.02 -4.20 -3.86
CA GLY A 457 -12.20 -2.80 -3.45
C GLY A 457 -13.65 -2.34 -3.30
N GLY A 458 -14.62 -3.25 -3.18
CA GLY A 458 -15.99 -2.91 -2.78
C GLY A 458 -16.06 -2.20 -1.41
N LEU A 459 -17.01 -1.27 -1.27
CA LEU A 459 -17.31 -0.58 -0.02
C LEU A 459 -18.44 -1.28 0.74
N ASP A 460 -18.38 -1.21 2.07
CA ASP A 460 -19.50 -1.52 2.95
C ASP A 460 -19.98 -0.23 3.64
N ALA A 461 -21.29 -0.03 3.76
CA ALA A 461 -21.87 1.18 4.34
C ALA A 461 -23.02 0.84 5.30
N ILE A 462 -23.03 1.50 6.46
CA ILE A 462 -24.12 1.41 7.43
C ILE A 462 -24.74 2.80 7.60
N PHE A 463 -25.95 2.96 7.07
CA PHE A 463 -26.76 4.16 7.23
C PHE A 463 -27.54 4.07 8.54
N HIS A 464 -27.53 5.09 9.40
CA HIS A 464 -28.18 5.03 10.71
C HIS A 464 -28.75 6.36 11.20
N LYS A 465 -29.73 6.26 12.11
CA LYS A 465 -30.37 7.39 12.83
C LYS A 465 -30.03 7.45 14.32
N TYR A 466 -28.95 6.80 14.76
CA TYR A 466 -28.49 6.89 16.15
C TYR A 466 -28.09 8.33 16.53
N SER A 467 -28.49 8.75 17.72
CA SER A 467 -28.09 10.03 18.30
C SER A 467 -26.62 9.98 18.74
N VAL A 468 -25.83 10.94 18.28
CA VAL A 468 -24.48 11.20 18.80
C VAL A 468 -24.61 11.68 20.25
N ASN A 469 -24.20 10.83 21.20
CA ASN A 469 -24.02 11.24 22.58
C ASN A 469 -22.85 12.24 22.66
N ARG A 470 -22.81 13.06 23.73
CA ARG A 470 -21.93 14.25 23.85
C ARG A 470 -20.39 14.02 23.77
N ARG A 471 -19.89 12.82 23.44
CA ARG A 471 -18.45 12.45 23.50
C ARG A 471 -17.96 11.43 22.45
N GLY A 472 -18.59 11.32 21.28
CA GLY A 472 -18.04 10.52 20.17
C GLY A 472 -19.05 10.13 19.10
N ARG A 473 -18.56 9.77 17.91
CA ARG A 473 -19.39 9.19 16.83
C ARG A 473 -19.84 7.76 17.18
N VAL A 474 -20.65 7.18 16.30
CA VAL A 474 -21.21 5.84 16.46
C VAL A 474 -20.30 4.85 15.73
N LEU A 475 -19.85 3.81 16.42
CA LEU A 475 -19.00 2.77 15.82
C LEU A 475 -19.84 1.53 15.46
N PHE A 476 -19.44 0.84 14.40
CA PHE A 476 -20.05 -0.42 13.97
C PHE A 476 -18.98 -1.47 13.67
N GLN A 477 -19.26 -2.72 14.03
CA GLN A 477 -18.44 -3.84 13.58
C GLN A 477 -18.81 -4.19 12.13
N PHE A 478 -17.91 -3.82 11.21
CA PHE A 478 -17.99 -4.24 9.81
C PHE A 478 -17.38 -5.64 9.61
N PRO A 479 -17.81 -6.38 8.56
CA PRO A 479 -17.08 -7.55 8.08
C PRO A 479 -15.68 -7.17 7.56
N SER A 480 -14.75 -8.12 7.56
CA SER A 480 -13.36 -7.94 7.14
C SER A 480 -12.76 -9.22 6.55
N ASP A 481 -11.62 -9.11 5.87
CA ASP A 481 -11.00 -10.22 5.12
C ASP A 481 -9.92 -10.98 5.90
N HIS A 482 -9.71 -10.74 7.20
CA HIS A 482 -8.56 -11.30 7.93
C HIS A 482 -8.72 -12.77 8.37
N GLU A 483 -9.93 -13.30 8.41
CA GLU A 483 -10.18 -14.68 8.87
C GLU A 483 -9.56 -15.71 7.91
N GLY A 484 -8.80 -16.66 8.46
CA GLY A 484 -8.18 -17.75 7.69
C GLY A 484 -6.97 -17.37 6.83
N ARG A 485 -6.56 -16.09 6.78
CA ARG A 485 -5.37 -15.65 6.04
C ARG A 485 -4.10 -15.73 6.89
N GLU A 486 -3.01 -16.18 6.27
CA GLU A 486 -1.70 -16.26 6.93
C GLU A 486 -1.12 -14.86 7.15
N SER A 487 -0.65 -14.56 8.36
CA SER A 487 -0.24 -13.20 8.73
C SER A 487 0.90 -12.64 7.87
N HIS A 488 1.77 -13.47 7.30
CA HIS A 488 2.86 -13.01 6.41
C HIS A 488 2.41 -12.72 4.96
N SER A 489 1.12 -12.89 4.64
CA SER A 489 0.55 -12.62 3.32
C SER A 489 -0.13 -11.24 3.21
N LEU A 490 0.00 -10.41 4.24
CA LEU A 490 -0.77 -9.16 4.40
C LEU A 490 0.01 -7.89 4.04
N THR A 491 1.28 -8.04 3.61
CA THR A 491 2.08 -6.98 2.98
C THR A 491 2.87 -7.54 1.81
N ASN A 492 3.41 -6.67 0.95
CA ASN A 492 4.56 -7.03 0.13
C ASN A 492 5.84 -7.16 1.01
N GLN A 493 6.98 -7.50 0.39
CA GLN A 493 8.26 -7.67 1.07
C GLN A 493 9.33 -6.77 0.43
N PRO A 494 9.30 -5.44 0.65
CA PRO A 494 10.12 -4.53 -0.14
C PRO A 494 11.61 -4.58 0.24
N LEU A 495 11.96 -5.04 1.44
CA LEU A 495 13.35 -5.38 1.79
C LEU A 495 13.87 -6.53 0.93
N LEU A 496 13.04 -7.55 0.66
CA LEU A 496 13.40 -8.63 -0.26
C LEU A 496 13.53 -8.09 -1.70
N GLN A 497 12.63 -7.22 -2.16
CA GLN A 497 12.74 -6.62 -3.50
C GLN A 497 14.02 -5.79 -3.66
N GLN A 498 14.43 -5.02 -2.64
CA GLN A 498 15.71 -4.31 -2.65
C GLN A 498 16.90 -5.27 -2.75
N VAL A 499 16.91 -6.36 -1.98
CA VAL A 499 17.95 -7.40 -2.09
C VAL A 499 17.95 -8.07 -3.46
N LYS A 500 16.76 -8.32 -4.05
CA LYS A 500 16.64 -8.86 -5.42
C LYS A 500 17.28 -7.89 -6.42
N HIS A 501 16.94 -6.60 -6.40
CA HIS A 501 17.55 -5.61 -7.29
C HIS A 501 19.06 -5.46 -7.11
N MET A 502 19.58 -5.41 -5.88
CA MET A 502 21.03 -5.35 -5.65
C MET A 502 21.77 -6.56 -6.23
N VAL A 503 21.18 -7.76 -6.13
CA VAL A 503 21.76 -8.97 -6.74
C VAL A 503 21.60 -8.96 -8.26
N GLU A 504 20.50 -8.46 -8.80
CA GLU A 504 20.29 -8.28 -10.24
C GLU A 504 21.34 -7.34 -10.85
N GLU A 505 21.57 -6.18 -10.25
CA GLU A 505 22.62 -5.23 -10.64
C GLU A 505 24.01 -5.87 -10.58
N GLN A 506 24.36 -6.51 -9.45
CA GLN A 506 25.64 -7.21 -9.29
C GLN A 506 25.84 -8.33 -10.33
N LEU A 507 24.77 -9.06 -10.66
CA LEU A 507 24.82 -10.11 -11.68
C LEU A 507 25.02 -9.52 -13.09
N ASN A 508 24.33 -8.43 -13.42
CA ASN A 508 24.52 -7.72 -14.69
C ASN A 508 25.96 -7.21 -14.84
N GLU A 509 26.51 -6.49 -13.84
CA GLU A 509 27.92 -6.05 -13.85
C GLU A 509 28.91 -7.22 -14.00
N THR A 510 28.63 -8.34 -13.33
CA THR A 510 29.44 -9.57 -13.41
C THR A 510 29.40 -10.19 -14.81
N LEU A 511 28.23 -10.20 -15.46
CA LEU A 511 28.04 -10.76 -16.80
C LEU A 511 28.64 -9.84 -17.87
N GLU A 512 28.41 -8.53 -17.78
CA GLU A 512 29.04 -7.52 -18.65
C GLU A 512 30.57 -7.56 -18.62
N SER A 513 31.17 -7.87 -17.46
CA SER A 513 32.63 -7.99 -17.34
C SER A 513 33.21 -9.32 -17.85
N GLN A 514 32.39 -10.35 -18.09
CA GLN A 514 32.85 -11.71 -18.42
C GLN A 514 32.32 -12.29 -19.75
N LEU A 515 31.27 -11.70 -20.32
CA LEU A 515 30.61 -12.15 -21.54
C LEU A 515 30.58 -11.06 -22.61
N PRO A 516 30.61 -11.43 -23.91
CA PRO A 516 30.33 -10.48 -24.98
C PRO A 516 28.84 -10.08 -24.96
N ALA A 517 28.52 -8.87 -25.40
CA ALA A 517 27.18 -8.27 -25.26
C ALA A 517 26.00 -9.10 -25.82
N HIS A 518 26.23 -9.99 -26.80
CA HIS A 518 25.18 -10.87 -27.34
C HIS A 518 24.89 -12.12 -26.49
N ALA A 519 25.78 -12.47 -25.57
CA ALA A 519 25.64 -13.62 -24.68
C ALA A 519 25.21 -13.21 -23.25
N ILE A 520 24.90 -11.93 -23.03
CA ILE A 520 24.35 -11.43 -21.77
C ILE A 520 22.83 -11.68 -21.81
N PRO A 521 22.21 -12.26 -20.78
CA PRO A 521 20.76 -12.37 -20.68
C PRO A 521 20.07 -11.02 -20.81
N GLU A 522 19.03 -10.94 -21.62
CA GLU A 522 18.20 -9.74 -21.77
C GLU A 522 17.35 -9.47 -20.53
N LYS A 523 17.04 -10.53 -19.76
CA LYS A 523 16.35 -10.45 -18.46
C LYS A 523 16.93 -11.46 -17.46
N ILE A 524 17.14 -10.99 -16.22
CA ILE A 524 17.41 -11.83 -15.06
C ILE A 524 16.18 -11.79 -14.15
N ILE A 525 15.51 -12.92 -13.94
CA ILE A 525 14.25 -12.99 -13.19
C ILE A 525 14.49 -13.75 -11.88
N ILE A 526 14.43 -13.03 -10.76
CA ILE A 526 14.67 -13.62 -9.44
C ILE A 526 13.39 -14.22 -8.84
N VAL A 527 13.31 -15.55 -8.87
CA VAL A 527 12.17 -16.36 -8.44
C VAL A 527 12.43 -17.03 -7.09
N ASP A 528 11.36 -17.29 -6.32
CA ASP A 528 11.49 -17.93 -5.00
C ASP A 528 11.71 -19.45 -5.08
N LYS A 529 11.35 -20.04 -6.22
CA LYS A 529 11.69 -21.40 -6.69
C LYS A 529 11.76 -21.38 -8.21
N LEU A 530 12.66 -22.17 -8.80
CA LEU A 530 12.64 -22.40 -10.25
C LEU A 530 11.36 -23.14 -10.67
N PRO A 531 10.77 -22.84 -11.84
CA PRO A 531 9.56 -23.49 -12.33
C PRO A 531 9.85 -24.91 -12.84
N ILE A 532 9.65 -25.89 -11.96
CA ILE A 532 9.84 -27.32 -12.22
C ILE A 532 8.51 -28.06 -12.08
N ASN A 533 8.17 -28.88 -13.07
CA ASN A 533 6.96 -29.71 -13.10
C ASN A 533 7.31 -31.13 -13.58
N ASP A 534 7.00 -32.16 -12.78
CA ASP A 534 7.40 -33.57 -13.01
C ASP A 534 8.88 -33.79 -13.39
N GLY A 535 9.79 -33.05 -12.77
CA GLY A 535 11.24 -33.15 -13.02
C GLY A 535 11.69 -32.61 -14.37
N ARG A 536 10.83 -31.84 -15.06
CA ARG A 536 11.15 -31.06 -16.26
C ARG A 536 10.85 -29.59 -16.00
N TRP A 537 11.54 -28.69 -16.70
CA TRP A 537 11.32 -27.26 -16.59
C TRP A 537 10.00 -26.86 -17.26
N ASP A 538 9.18 -26.05 -16.58
CA ASP A 538 7.88 -25.60 -17.08
C ASP A 538 7.93 -24.12 -17.46
N LEU A 539 8.08 -23.84 -18.75
CA LEU A 539 8.29 -22.50 -19.30
C LEU A 539 6.99 -21.78 -19.67
N LYS A 540 5.87 -22.14 -19.04
CA LYS A 540 4.54 -21.52 -19.25
C LYS A 540 4.15 -20.46 -18.21
N LEU A 541 5.07 -20.08 -17.33
CA LEU A 541 4.88 -19.08 -16.26
C LEU A 541 5.38 -17.70 -16.67
#